data_AF-U6D9L5-F1
#
_entry.id   AF-U6D9L5-F1
#
_cell.length_a   1.000
_cell.length_b   1.000
_cell.length_c   1.000
_cell.angle_alpha   90.00
_cell.angle_beta   90.00
_cell.angle_gamma   90.00
#
_symmetry.space_group_name_H-M   'P 1'
#
loop_
_entity.id
_entity.type
_entity.pdbx_description
1 polymer ?
#
loop_
_entity_poly.entity_id
_entity_poly.type
_entity_poly.pdbx_seq_one_letter_code
_entity_poly.pdbx_strand_id
1 'polypeptide(L)'
;FESCWPALMKDSHGVVIVFNADLPSHLKEIEMWYSCFVQQQLLQDTQCLLIAHHKPGSGSDKGSPSLSPPLNKLKLVHSNLEDDPEEIRSEFLKYLKSIVNSVSESRDREEMSIIT
;
A
#
# COMPACT_ATOMS: atom_id res chain seq x y z
N PHE A 1 -18.34 9.96 -4.37
CA PHE A 1 -17.68 9.03 -3.43
C PHE A 1 -16.43 9.66 -2.80
N GLU A 2 -15.71 10.53 -3.52
CA GLU A 2 -14.52 11.24 -3.02
C GLU A 2 -14.75 12.11 -1.78
N SER A 3 -15.98 12.61 -1.59
CA SER A 3 -16.40 13.34 -0.39
C SER A 3 -16.19 12.58 0.92
N CYS A 4 -16.08 11.24 0.87
CA CYS A 4 -15.83 10.39 2.03
C CYS A 4 -14.35 10.09 2.27
N TRP A 5 -13.45 10.46 1.35
CA TRP A 5 -12.01 10.18 1.50
C TRP A 5 -11.42 10.73 2.79
N PRO A 6 -11.76 11.94 3.28
CA PRO A 6 -11.23 12.42 4.55
C PRO A 6 -11.52 11.47 5.71
N ALA A 7 -12.69 10.82 5.72
CA ALA A 7 -13.05 9.84 6.74
C ALA A 7 -12.26 8.53 6.63
N LEU A 8 -11.83 8.15 5.43
CA LEU A 8 -10.98 6.99 5.18
C LEU A 8 -9.50 7.26 5.50
N MET A 9 -9.06 8.51 5.34
CA MET A 9 -7.68 8.94 5.58
C MET A 9 -7.40 9.19 7.06
N LYS A 10 -8.40 9.71 7.79
CA LYS A 10 -8.27 10.08 9.19
C LYS A 10 -7.76 8.91 10.04
N ASP A 11 -6.70 9.17 10.80
CA ASP A 11 -6.07 8.24 11.74
C ASP A 11 -5.61 6.91 11.09
N SER A 12 -5.33 6.94 9.78
CA SER A 12 -4.77 5.79 9.07
C SER A 12 -3.30 5.61 9.41
N HIS A 13 -2.91 4.36 9.74
CA HIS A 13 -1.53 4.00 10.08
C HIS A 13 -0.76 3.39 8.90
N GLY A 14 -1.46 3.10 7.81
CA GLY A 14 -0.90 2.53 6.60
C GLY A 14 -1.94 2.42 5.49
N VAL A 15 -1.44 2.35 4.26
CA VAL A 15 -2.26 2.28 3.04
C VAL A 15 -1.82 1.10 2.18
N VAL A 16 -2.78 0.30 1.72
CA VAL A 16 -2.57 -0.71 0.68
C VAL A 16 -3.28 -0.25 -0.58
N ILE A 17 -2.53 0.01 -1.65
CA ILE A 17 -3.06 0.36 -2.96
C ILE A 17 -3.08 -0.91 -3.83
N VAL A 18 -4.26 -1.31 -4.29
CA VAL A 18 -4.43 -2.47 -5.17
C VAL A 18 -4.91 -2.01 -6.53
N PHE A 19 -4.27 -2.46 -7.60
CA PHE A 19 -4.67 -2.12 -8.97
C PHE A 19 -4.57 -3.30 -9.90
N ASN A 20 -5.33 -3.26 -11.00
CA ASN A 20 -5.23 -4.26 -12.04
C ASN A 20 -4.00 -4.00 -12.89
N ALA A 21 -3.03 -4.90 -12.85
CA ALA A 21 -1.79 -4.81 -13.61
C ALA A 21 -2.02 -4.93 -15.13
N ASP A 22 -3.12 -5.57 -15.53
CA ASP A 22 -3.47 -5.83 -16.93
C ASP A 22 -4.18 -4.63 -17.59
N LEU A 23 -4.50 -3.57 -16.82
CA LEU A 23 -5.23 -2.41 -17.29
C LEU A 23 -4.41 -1.11 -17.14
N PRO A 24 -3.75 -0.62 -18.22
CA PRO A 24 -2.84 0.52 -18.15
C PRO A 24 -3.46 1.81 -17.60
N SER A 25 -4.77 2.03 -17.76
CA SER A 25 -5.43 3.22 -17.21
C SER A 25 -5.36 3.30 -15.68
N HIS A 26 -5.23 2.15 -14.99
CA HIS A 26 -5.10 2.11 -13.54
C HIS A 26 -3.80 2.74 -13.05
N LEU A 27 -2.75 2.81 -13.87
CA LEU A 27 -1.48 3.45 -13.48
C LEU A 27 -1.67 4.93 -13.13
N LYS A 28 -2.57 5.62 -13.85
CA LYS A 28 -2.90 7.02 -13.55
C LYS A 28 -3.78 7.15 -12.31
N GLU A 29 -4.66 6.17 -12.06
CA GLU A 29 -5.54 6.16 -10.89
C GLU A 29 -4.75 5.94 -9.60
N ILE A 30 -3.76 5.03 -9.59
CA ILE A 30 -2.92 4.80 -8.41
C ILE A 30 -2.04 5.99 -8.07
N GLU A 31 -1.64 6.81 -9.04
CA GLU A 31 -0.93 8.08 -8.77
C GLU A 31 -1.81 9.07 -8.02
N MET A 32 -3.07 9.19 -8.43
CA MET A 32 -4.05 10.03 -7.74
C MET A 32 -4.30 9.51 -6.33
N TRP A 33 -4.51 8.21 -6.15
CA TRP A 33 -4.72 7.62 -4.83
C TRP A 33 -3.49 7.78 -3.94
N TYR A 34 -2.28 7.61 -4.47
CA TYR A 34 -1.05 7.85 -3.73
C TYR A 34 -0.93 9.31 -3.26
N SER A 35 -1.23 10.26 -4.14
CA SER A 35 -1.24 11.69 -3.77
C SER A 35 -2.20 11.97 -2.61
N CYS A 36 -3.44 11.49 -2.71
CA CYS A 36 -4.47 11.75 -1.71
C CYS A 36 -4.26 10.98 -0.39
N PHE A 37 -4.04 9.67 -0.46
CA PHE A 37 -4.04 8.80 0.72
C PHE A 37 -2.67 8.66 1.38
N VAL A 38 -1.57 8.93 0.66
CA VAL A 38 -0.21 8.78 1.19
C VAL A 38 0.47 10.13 1.38
N GLN A 39 0.61 10.92 0.31
CA GLN A 39 1.39 12.16 0.36
C GLN A 39 0.73 13.24 1.22
N GLN A 40 -0.59 13.47 1.06
CA GLN A 40 -1.32 14.45 1.87
C GLN A 40 -1.37 14.05 3.36
N GLN A 41 -1.29 12.76 3.67
CA GLN A 41 -1.29 12.24 5.04
C GLN A 41 0.13 12.07 5.61
N LEU A 42 1.17 12.40 4.83
CA LEU A 42 2.57 12.28 5.21
C LEU A 42 2.98 10.87 5.69
N LEU A 43 2.33 9.84 5.16
CA LEU A 43 2.69 8.45 5.45
C LEU A 43 4.02 8.10 4.83
N GLN A 44 4.81 7.31 5.55
CA GLN A 44 6.11 6.82 5.08
C GLN A 44 5.95 5.69 4.07
N ASP A 45 6.95 5.49 3.22
CA ASP A 45 6.98 4.39 2.23
C ASP A 45 6.81 3.02 2.93
N THR A 46 7.35 2.84 4.13
CA THR A 46 7.22 1.63 4.97
C THR A 46 5.80 1.38 5.47
N GLN A 47 4.96 2.41 5.50
CA GLN A 47 3.55 2.32 5.86
C GLN A 47 2.67 2.03 4.64
N CYS A 48 3.26 1.88 3.46
CA CYS A 48 2.55 1.71 2.20
C CYS A 48 2.88 0.36 1.55
N LEU A 49 1.88 -0.25 0.92
CA LEU A 49 2.02 -1.46 0.12
C LEU A 49 1.32 -1.27 -1.22
N LEU A 50 2.00 -1.61 -2.31
CA LEU A 50 1.43 -1.58 -3.64
C LEU A 50 1.22 -3.02 -4.13
N ILE A 51 0.01 -3.32 -4.60
CA ILE A 51 -0.36 -4.65 -5.08
C ILE A 51 -0.79 -4.55 -6.54
N ALA A 52 0.03 -5.12 -7.43
CA ALA A 52 -0.30 -5.37 -8.83
C ALA A 52 -1.13 -6.66 -8.91
N HIS A 53 -2.45 -6.53 -8.98
CA HIS A 53 -3.36 -7.66 -9.09
C HIS A 53 -3.55 -8.08 -10.55
N HIS A 54 -3.33 -9.37 -10.82
CA HIS A 54 -3.56 -10.01 -12.09
C HIS A 54 -4.83 -10.83 -12.03
N LYS A 55 -5.66 -10.70 -13.06
CA LYS A 55 -6.87 -11.51 -13.16
C LYS A 55 -6.47 -12.97 -13.43
N PRO A 56 -7.14 -13.95 -12.82
CA PRO A 56 -6.91 -15.35 -13.15
C PRO A 56 -7.07 -15.63 -14.65
N GLY A 57 -6.12 -16.36 -15.22
CA GLY A 57 -6.07 -16.65 -16.65
C GLY A 57 -5.67 -15.48 -17.55
N SER A 58 -5.17 -14.36 -17.01
CA SER A 58 -4.77 -13.19 -17.81
C SER A 58 -3.61 -13.47 -18.77
N GLY A 59 -2.84 -14.55 -18.59
CA GLY A 59 -1.69 -14.90 -19.43
C GLY A 59 -0.62 -13.78 -19.51
N SER A 60 -0.76 -12.74 -18.68
CA SER A 60 0.06 -11.56 -18.68
C SER A 60 1.41 -11.93 -18.08
N ASP A 61 2.49 -11.62 -18.80
CA ASP A 61 3.83 -11.63 -18.24
C ASP A 61 3.81 -10.83 -16.93
N LYS A 62 4.32 -11.42 -15.84
CA LYS A 62 4.50 -10.76 -14.52
C LYS A 62 5.59 -9.68 -14.59
N GLY A 63 5.65 -8.91 -15.67
CA GLY A 63 6.58 -7.80 -15.84
C GLY A 63 6.27 -6.66 -14.88
N SER A 64 7.28 -5.91 -14.48
CA SER A 64 7.07 -4.77 -13.59
C SER A 64 6.32 -3.66 -14.35
N PRO A 65 5.18 -3.16 -13.83
CA PRO A 65 4.49 -2.04 -14.42
C PRO A 65 5.41 -0.81 -14.44
N SER A 66 5.27 0.04 -15.46
CA SER A 66 6.02 1.30 -15.52
C SER A 66 5.39 2.30 -14.54
N LEU A 67 5.81 2.22 -13.28
CA LEU A 67 5.35 3.10 -12.22
C LEU A 67 6.09 4.44 -12.28
N SER A 68 5.43 5.52 -11.83
CA SER A 68 6.09 6.80 -11.66
C SER A 68 7.10 6.78 -10.51
N PRO A 69 8.06 7.73 -10.48
CA PRO A 69 9.13 7.75 -9.49
C PRO A 69 8.70 7.66 -8.01
N PRO A 70 7.58 8.28 -7.55
CA PRO A 70 7.14 8.13 -6.16
C PRO A 70 6.69 6.70 -5.84
N LEU A 71 5.99 6.05 -6.77
CA LEU A 71 5.45 4.70 -6.60
C LEU A 71 6.53 3.61 -6.67
N ASN A 72 7.61 3.83 -7.43
CA ASN A 72 8.73 2.87 -7.54
C ASN A 72 9.48 2.64 -6.22
N LYS A 73 9.32 3.51 -5.22
CA LYS A 73 9.92 3.34 -3.89
C LYS A 73 9.13 2.38 -3.01
N LEU A 74 7.85 2.20 -3.32
CA LEU A 74 6.97 1.35 -2.55
C LEU A 74 7.28 -0.12 -2.82
N LYS A 75 7.05 -0.94 -1.80
CA LYS A 75 7.06 -2.38 -1.98
C LYS A 75 5.93 -2.79 -2.92
N LEU A 76 6.29 -3.32 -4.08
CA LEU A 76 5.36 -3.89 -5.06
C LEU A 76 5.23 -5.40 -4.84
N VAL A 77 3.99 -5.88 -4.77
CA VAL A 77 3.66 -7.31 -4.72
C VAL A 77 2.75 -7.64 -5.91
N HIS A 78 3.11 -8.65 -6.67
CA HIS A 78 2.23 -9.19 -7.71
C HIS A 78 1.28 -10.20 -7.07
N SER A 79 -0.02 -10.09 -7.37
CA SER A 79 -1.05 -10.97 -6.79
C SER A 79 -1.91 -11.65 -7.84
N ASN A 80 -2.18 -12.93 -7.62
CA ASN A 80 -3.25 -13.69 -8.25
C ASN A 80 -3.80 -14.63 -7.17
N LEU A 81 -5.08 -14.49 -6.84
CA LEU A 81 -5.68 -15.21 -5.72
C LEU A 81 -5.99 -16.68 -6.03
N GLU A 82 -6.00 -17.08 -7.31
CA GLU A 82 -6.20 -18.48 -7.71
C GLU A 82 -4.87 -19.24 -7.77
N ASP A 83 -3.82 -18.60 -8.30
CA ASP A 83 -2.52 -19.24 -8.50
C ASP A 83 -1.68 -19.25 -7.21
N ASP A 84 -1.57 -18.09 -6.53
CA ASP A 84 -0.58 -17.85 -5.47
C ASP A 84 -1.20 -17.22 -4.19
N PRO A 85 -2.30 -17.76 -3.61
CA PRO A 85 -3.01 -17.13 -2.48
C PRO A 85 -2.17 -17.00 -1.19
N GLU A 86 -1.29 -17.98 -0.93
CA GLU A 86 -0.45 -18.00 0.28
C GLU A 86 0.66 -16.95 0.25
N GLU A 87 1.16 -16.60 -0.93
CA GLU A 87 2.18 -15.55 -1.08
C GLU A 87 1.61 -14.20 -0.64
N ILE A 88 0.41 -13.86 -1.12
CA ILE A 88 -0.28 -12.62 -0.74
C ILE A 88 -0.62 -12.59 0.73
N ARG A 89 -1.07 -13.72 1.30
CA ARG A 89 -1.30 -13.83 2.73
C ARG A 89 -0.01 -13.53 3.52
N SER A 90 1.10 -14.14 3.13
CA SER A 90 2.41 -13.93 3.75
C SER A 90 2.86 -12.47 3.64
N GLU A 91 2.79 -11.86 2.46
CA GLU A 91 3.23 -10.49 2.22
C GLU A 91 2.37 -9.46 2.97
N PHE A 92 1.05 -9.67 2.99
CA PHE A 92 0.14 -8.84 3.77
C PHE A 92 0.38 -8.96 5.28
N LEU A 93 0.62 -10.17 5.80
CA LEU A 93 0.94 -10.37 7.22
C LEU A 93 2.28 -9.71 7.60
N LYS A 94 3.30 -9.77 6.74
CA LYS A 94 4.57 -9.06 6.95
C LYS A 94 4.36 -7.55 7.00
N TYR A 95 3.58 -7.02 6.06
CA TYR A 95 3.21 -5.60 6.04
C TYR A 95 2.48 -5.19 7.32
N LEU A 96 1.42 -5.91 7.69
CA LEU A 96 0.63 -5.60 8.88
C LEU A 96 1.48 -5.64 10.16
N LYS A 97 2.37 -6.63 10.29
CA LYS A 97 3.32 -6.70 11.41
C LYS A 97 4.23 -5.48 11.47
N SER A 98 4.70 -4.98 10.32
CA SER A 98 5.50 -3.77 10.24
C SER A 98 4.73 -2.54 10.72
N ILE A 99 3.45 -2.39 10.34
CA ILE A 99 2.60 -1.31 10.82
C ILE A 99 2.41 -1.37 12.33
N VAL A 100 2.06 -2.55 12.87
CA VAL A 100 1.85 -2.73 14.32
C VAL A 100 3.11 -2.38 15.11
N ASN A 101 4.28 -2.78 14.62
CA ASN A 101 5.56 -2.42 15.24
C ASN A 101 5.78 -0.90 15.21
N SER A 102 5.58 -0.25 14.07
CA SER A 102 5.75 1.20 13.93
C SER A 102 4.81 1.99 14.85
N VAL A 103 3.55 1.56 14.99
CA VAL A 103 2.59 2.19 15.91
C VAL A 103 3.03 2.01 17.37
N SER A 104 3.51 0.81 17.72
CA SER A 104 4.01 0.53 19.07
C SER A 104 5.22 1.41 19.41
N GLU A 105 6.19 1.51 18.50
CA GLU A 105 7.38 2.36 18.66
C GLU A 105 7.03 3.86 18.75
N SER A 106 6.01 4.32 18.02
CA SER A 106 5.53 5.71 18.13
C SER A 106 4.97 5.99 19.52
N ARG A 107 4.10 5.09 20.01
CA ARG A 107 3.51 5.22 21.35
C ARG A 107 4.57 5.23 22.44
N ASP A 108 5.53 4.29 22.39
CA ASP A 108 6.59 4.21 23.40
C ASP A 108 7.46 5.49 23.39
N ARG A 109 7.69 6.08 22.20
CA ARG A 109 8.39 7.37 22.06
C ARG A 109 7.61 8.54 22.65
N GLU A 110 6.31 8.58 22.40
CA GLU A 110 5.40 9.58 22.98
C GLU A 110 5.37 9.48 24.50
N GLU A 111 5.27 8.26 25.05
CA GLU A 111 5.30 8.00 26.50
C GLU A 111 6.62 8.46 27.13
N MET A 112 7.77 8.18 26.50
CA MET A 112 9.07 8.65 26.98
C MET A 112 9.19 10.18 26.98
N SER A 113 8.58 10.86 26.00
CA SER A 113 8.64 12.32 25.87
C SER A 113 7.89 13.09 26.97
N ILE A 114 7.02 12.42 27.72
CA ILE A 114 6.28 13.01 28.85
C ILE A 114 7.12 13.01 30.14
N ILE A 115 8.08 12.08 30.25
CA ILE A 115 8.84 11.84 31.49
C ILE A 115 10.10 12.72 31.57
N THR A 116 10.59 13.22 30.44
CA THR A 116 11.76 14.11 30.30
C THR A 116 11.36 15.55 30.02
#